data_AF-A0A6J7HBI0-F1
#
_entry.id   AF-A0A6J7HBI0-F1
#
_cell.length_a   1.000
_cell.length_b   1.000
_cell.length_c   1.000
_cell.angle_alpha   90.00
_cell.angle_beta   90.00
_cell.angle_gamma   90.00
#
_symmetry.space_group_name_H-M   'P 1'
#
loop_
_entity.id
_entity.type
_entity.pdbx_description
1 polymer ?
#
loop_
_entity_poly.entity_id
_entity_poly.type
_entity_poly.pdbx_seq_one_letter_code
_entity_poly.pdbx_strand_id
1 'polypeptide(L)'
;MVSIYLPLPAYQRQWASQGFDESDWTNGGSDRLVDTYVAWGSIETIRNRMQEHIDAGANSIIMAAGGYSPENSWELLEATAP
;
A
#
# COMPACT_ATOMS: atom_id res chain seq x y z
N MET A 1 -5.41 4.95 6.10
CA MET A 1 -6.10 4.59 4.83
C MET A 1 -6.70 3.19 4.89
N VAL A 2 -5.96 2.14 5.28
CA VAL A 2 -6.47 0.75 5.29
C VAL A 2 -7.67 0.53 6.22
N SER A 3 -7.73 1.25 7.35
CA SER A 3 -8.76 1.09 8.39
C SER A 3 -10.22 1.15 7.89
N ILE A 4 -10.53 1.96 6.87
CA ILE A 4 -11.90 2.07 6.33
C ILE A 4 -12.37 0.78 5.64
N TYR A 5 -11.44 -0.06 5.19
CA TYR A 5 -11.72 -1.31 4.47
C TYR A 5 -11.77 -2.53 5.40
N LEU A 6 -11.11 -2.47 6.55
CA LEU A 6 -11.05 -3.57 7.52
C LEU A 6 -12.42 -4.16 7.91
N PRO A 7 -13.48 -3.37 8.18
CA PRO A 7 -14.77 -3.92 8.55
C PRO A 7 -15.59 -4.43 7.36
N LEU A 8 -15.13 -4.26 6.12
CA LEU A 8 -15.91 -4.58 4.92
C LEU A 8 -15.79 -6.07 4.55
N PRO A 9 -16.90 -6.86 4.59
CA PRO A 9 -16.83 -8.30 4.37
C PRO A 9 -16.30 -8.71 2.98
N ALA A 10 -16.44 -7.85 1.97
CA ALA A 10 -15.90 -8.09 0.65
C ALA A 10 -14.36 -8.13 0.64
N TYR A 11 -13.72 -7.21 1.37
CA TYR A 11 -12.27 -7.15 1.51
C TYR A 11 -11.75 -8.31 2.35
N GLN A 12 -12.42 -8.63 3.46
CA GLN A 12 -12.08 -9.79 4.30
C GLN A 12 -12.08 -11.10 3.50
N ARG A 13 -13.08 -11.32 2.64
CA ARG A 13 -13.12 -12.49 1.74
C ARG A 13 -11.98 -12.50 0.73
N GLN A 14 -11.64 -11.35 0.15
CA GLN A 14 -10.52 -11.24 -0.78
C GLN A 14 -9.18 -11.54 -0.07
N TRP A 15 -8.95 -10.95 1.10
CA TRP A 15 -7.74 -11.21 1.90
C TRP A 15 -7.64 -12.68 2.33
N ALA A 16 -8.75 -13.28 2.76
CA ALA A 16 -8.81 -14.72 3.06
C ALA A 16 -8.37 -15.58 1.87
N SER A 17 -8.78 -15.23 0.64
CA SER A 17 -8.37 -15.96 -0.58
C SER A 17 -6.87 -15.85 -0.88
N GLN A 18 -6.17 -14.90 -0.25
CA GLN A 18 -4.73 -14.68 -0.39
C GLN A 18 -3.92 -15.17 0.83
N GLY A 19 -4.55 -15.88 1.77
CA GLY A 19 -3.87 -16.44 2.94
C GLY A 19 -3.73 -15.47 4.11
N PHE A 20 -4.60 -14.46 4.20
CA PHE A 20 -4.80 -13.70 5.43
C PHE A 20 -5.90 -14.31 6.28
N ASP A 21 -5.89 -14.02 7.58
CA ASP A 21 -6.92 -14.49 8.51
C ASP A 21 -7.51 -13.33 9.33
N GLU A 22 -8.49 -13.65 10.19
CA GLU A 22 -9.21 -12.64 10.97
C GLU A 22 -8.30 -11.75 11.83
N SER A 23 -7.16 -12.25 12.27
CA SER A 23 -6.19 -11.45 13.02
C SER A 23 -5.57 -10.32 12.18
N ASP A 24 -5.55 -10.47 10.86
CA ASP A 24 -4.94 -9.51 9.94
C ASP A 24 -5.81 -8.27 9.69
N TRP A 25 -7.12 -8.34 9.92
CA TRP A 25 -8.03 -7.20 9.75
C TRP A 25 -8.81 -6.80 11.00
N THR A 26 -8.47 -7.39 12.16
CA THR A 26 -8.94 -6.95 13.48
C THR A 26 -7.90 -6.03 14.13
N ASN A 27 -8.26 -5.36 15.24
CA ASN A 27 -7.34 -4.53 16.04
C ASN A 27 -6.58 -3.43 15.27
N GLY A 28 -7.16 -2.91 14.18
CA GLY A 28 -6.53 -1.88 13.35
C GLY A 28 -5.77 -2.40 12.13
N GLY A 29 -5.73 -3.71 11.93
CA GLY A 29 -5.04 -4.39 10.83
C GLY A 29 -3.62 -4.79 11.20
N SER A 30 -3.14 -5.92 10.67
CA SER A 30 -1.76 -6.37 10.88
C SER A 30 -0.77 -5.61 10.00
N ASP A 31 0.48 -5.55 10.46
CA ASP A 31 1.59 -5.01 9.66
C ASP A 31 1.73 -5.76 8.35
N ARG A 32 1.59 -7.10 8.35
CA ARG A 32 1.66 -7.92 7.14
C ARG A 32 0.60 -7.52 6.11
N LEU A 33 -0.63 -7.25 6.54
CA LEU A 33 -1.69 -6.80 5.65
C LEU A 33 -1.38 -5.43 5.07
N VAL A 34 -0.98 -4.48 5.91
CA VAL A 34 -0.63 -3.12 5.48
C VAL A 34 0.55 -3.13 4.52
N ASP A 35 1.62 -3.85 4.87
CA ASP A 35 2.84 -3.95 4.09
C ASP A 35 2.61 -4.61 2.73
N THR A 36 1.66 -5.53 2.62
CA THR A 36 1.33 -6.17 1.34
C THR A 36 0.64 -5.19 0.38
N TYR A 37 -0.20 -4.28 0.89
CA TYR A 37 -1.10 -3.47 0.06
C TYR A 37 -0.71 -2.01 -0.06
N VAL A 38 0.13 -1.50 0.83
CA VAL A 38 0.50 -0.08 0.88
C VAL A 38 2.02 0.02 0.84
N ALA A 39 2.55 0.74 -0.14
CA ALA A 39 3.94 1.21 -0.10
C ALA A 39 4.02 2.43 0.83
N TRP A 40 4.67 2.27 1.98
CA TRP A 40 4.85 3.32 2.99
C TRP A 40 6.23 3.20 3.65
N GLY A 41 6.69 4.26 4.32
CA GLY A 41 8.00 4.33 4.95
C GLY A 41 8.92 5.33 4.29
N SER A 42 10.22 5.02 4.20
CA SER A 42 11.20 5.89 3.55
C SER A 42 11.02 5.94 2.03
N ILE A 43 11.53 6.99 1.39
CA ILE A 43 11.56 7.09 -0.08
C ILE A 43 12.26 5.88 -0.71
N GLU A 44 13.33 5.39 -0.09
CA GLU A 44 14.04 4.18 -0.54
C GLU A 44 13.14 2.95 -0.49
N THR A 45 12.36 2.78 0.59
CA THR A 45 11.40 1.66 0.72
C THR A 45 10.35 1.72 -0.39
N ILE A 46 9.85 2.92 -0.70
CA ILE A 46 8.86 3.12 -1.77
C ILE A 46 9.48 2.83 -3.14
N ARG A 47 10.70 3.33 -3.42
CA ARG A 47 11.42 3.06 -4.68
C ARG A 47 11.69 1.55 -4.87
N ASN A 48 12.07 0.84 -3.81
CA ASN A 48 12.27 -0.61 -3.88
C ASN A 48 10.97 -1.35 -4.23
N ARG A 49 9.84 -0.99 -3.61
CA ARG A 49 8.52 -1.54 -3.96
C ARG A 49 8.13 -1.24 -5.41
N MET A 50 8.43 -0.05 -5.92
CA MET A 50 8.21 0.27 -7.33
C MET A 50 9.06 -0.64 -8.24
N GLN A 51 10.32 -0.85 -7.89
CA GLN A 51 11.21 -1.74 -8.64
C GLN A 51 10.72 -3.19 -8.62
N GLU A 52 10.23 -3.70 -7.49
CA GLU A 52 9.63 -5.04 -7.39
C GLU A 52 8.48 -5.22 -8.39
N HIS A 53 7.61 -4.21 -8.55
CA HIS A 53 6.54 -4.25 -9.55
C HIS A 53 7.06 -4.21 -10.99
N ILE A 54 8.09 -3.39 -11.26
CA ILE A 54 8.71 -3.32 -12.59
C ILE A 54 9.39 -4.64 -12.94
N ASP A 55 10.12 -5.24 -12.01
CA ASP A 55 10.78 -6.54 -12.17
C ASP A 55 9.75 -7.66 -12.39
N ALA A 56 8.56 -7.54 -11.78
CA ALA A 56 7.42 -8.42 -12.03
C ALA A 56 6.71 -8.17 -13.39
N GLY A 57 7.19 -7.21 -14.19
CA GLY A 57 6.73 -6.93 -15.55
C GLY A 57 5.79 -5.73 -15.67
N ALA A 58 5.60 -4.92 -14.62
CA ALA A 58 4.84 -3.69 -14.74
C ALA A 58 5.57 -2.69 -15.65
N ASN A 59 4.86 -2.13 -16.63
CA ASN A 59 5.40 -1.13 -17.56
C ASN A 59 4.99 0.31 -17.18
N SER A 60 4.14 0.47 -16.17
CA SER A 60 3.65 1.76 -15.68
C SER A 60 3.20 1.61 -14.23
N ILE A 61 3.53 2.59 -13.39
CA ILE A 61 3.16 2.66 -11.98
C ILE A 61 2.29 3.90 -11.77
N ILE A 62 1.10 3.72 -11.19
CA ILE A 62 0.21 4.83 -10.82
C ILE A 62 0.38 5.10 -9.33
N MET A 63 0.83 6.31 -8.99
CA MET A 63 1.03 6.73 -7.61
C MET A 63 -0.08 7.68 -7.15
N ALA A 64 -0.64 7.39 -5.99
CA ALA A 64 -1.54 8.28 -5.27
C ALA A 64 -0.94 8.56 -3.90
N ALA A 65 -0.49 9.79 -3.65
CA ALA A 65 0.01 10.20 -2.35
C ALA A 65 -1.14 10.17 -1.33
N GLY A 66 -1.04 9.28 -0.35
CA GLY A 66 -2.06 9.07 0.67
C GLY A 66 -1.73 9.78 1.98
N GLY A 67 -2.60 10.69 2.41
CA GLY A 67 -2.40 11.44 3.65
C GLY A 67 -1.39 12.58 3.49
N TYR A 68 -1.64 13.67 4.21
CA TYR A 68 -1.05 15.00 4.04
C TYR A 68 -1.69 15.84 2.94
N SER A 69 -1.94 17.08 3.33
CA SER A 69 -2.60 18.11 2.57
C SER A 69 -1.90 18.32 1.20
N PRO A 70 -2.64 18.69 0.14
CA PRO A 70 -2.16 18.74 -1.26
C PRO A 70 -0.83 19.47 -1.50
N GLU A 71 -0.39 20.33 -0.58
CA GLU A 71 0.92 21.00 -0.65
C GLU A 71 2.12 20.05 -0.64
N ASN A 72 2.06 18.89 0.03
CA ASN A 72 3.24 18.02 0.20
C ASN A 72 3.26 16.81 -0.75
N SER A 73 2.18 16.56 -1.50
CA SER A 73 2.11 15.40 -2.40
C SER A 73 3.05 15.50 -3.59
N TRP A 74 3.35 16.72 -4.05
CA TRP A 74 4.22 16.91 -5.21
C TRP A 74 5.69 16.60 -4.92
N GLU A 75 6.23 17.08 -3.79
CA GLU A 75 7.61 16.76 -3.39
C GLU A 75 7.82 15.25 -3.25
N LEU A 76 6.83 14.52 -2.72
CA LEU A 76 6.88 13.05 -2.61
C LEU A 76 6.92 12.38 -4.00
N LEU A 77 6.07 12.84 -4.92
CA LEU A 77 6.02 12.31 -6.29
C LEU A 77 7.32 12.63 -7.06
N GLU A 78 7.89 13.82 -6.88
CA GLU A 78 9.20 14.18 -7.44
C GLU A 78 10.33 13.33 -6.84
N ALA A 79 10.34 13.13 -5.53
CA ALA A 79 11.33 12.32 -4.84
C ALA A 79 11.26 10.82 -5.20
N THR A 80 10.19 10.37 -5.84
CA THR A 80 9.99 8.98 -6.30
C THR A 80 9.98 8.86 -7.83
N ALA A 81 10.13 9.98 -8.55
CA ALA A 81 10.25 9.97 -10.00
C ALA A 81 11.53 9.20 -10.45
N PRO A 82 11.48 8.55 -11.63
CA PRO A 82 12.63 7.92 -12.25
C PRO A 82 13.82 8.87 -12.44
#